data_AF-A0A9L0JI83-F1
#
_entry.id   AF-A0A9L0JI83-F1
#
_cell.length_a   1.000
_cell.length_b   1.000
_cell.length_c   1.000
_cell.angle_alpha   90.00
_cell.angle_beta   90.00
_cell.angle_gamma   90.00
#
_symmetry.space_group_name_H-M   'P 1'
#
loop_
_entity.id
_entity.type
_entity.pdbx_description
1 polymer ?
#
loop_
_entity_poly.entity_id
_entity_poly.type
_entity_poly.pdbx_seq_one_letter_code
_entity_poly.pdbx_strand_id
1 'polypeptide(L)'
;MDLCHPDPTELSSGEAEELQRIKWHRKQLLEDIQKLKDEIADVFAQIDCFETAEESRMAQKEKELCIGRKKFNMDPVKGIQYLTEHKLLSPDVQDIAQFLYKGEGLNKTAIGTYLGESICCVPDSGLSPGFTPANEADRAPAPREVRSSGKDPKIRKIC
;
A
#
# COMPACT_ATOMS: atom_id res chain seq x y z
N MET A 1 11.96 -85.73 4.12
CA MET A 1 13.04 -85.20 4.97
C MET A 1 12.94 -83.70 4.86
N ASP A 2 12.63 -83.10 5.99
CA ASP A 2 11.90 -81.84 6.17
C ASP A 2 12.56 -80.57 5.65
N LEU A 3 11.72 -79.69 5.08
CA LEU A 3 12.03 -78.30 4.76
C LEU A 3 12.22 -77.54 6.06
N CYS A 4 13.47 -77.33 6.47
CA CYS A 4 13.82 -76.53 7.61
C CYS A 4 13.48 -75.05 7.29
N HIS A 5 12.33 -74.59 7.77
CA HIS A 5 12.03 -73.16 7.88
C HIS A 5 12.97 -72.57 8.92
N PRO A 6 13.78 -71.55 8.61
CA PRO A 6 14.44 -70.78 9.65
C PRO A 6 13.35 -70.07 10.44
N ASP A 7 13.14 -70.54 11.68
CA ASP A 7 12.24 -69.95 12.65
C ASP A 7 12.65 -68.47 12.89
N PRO A 8 11.73 -67.49 12.92
CA PRO A 8 12.07 -66.06 13.00
C PRO A 8 12.66 -65.62 14.36
N THR A 9 13.05 -66.55 15.24
CA THR A 9 13.07 -66.33 16.69
C THR A 9 14.45 -66.29 17.32
N GLU A 10 15.55 -66.52 16.60
CA GLU A 10 16.89 -66.54 17.21
C GLU A 10 17.78 -65.40 16.70
N LEU A 11 17.49 -64.18 17.15
CA LEU A 11 18.49 -63.11 17.11
C LEU A 11 19.56 -63.40 18.16
N SER A 12 20.84 -63.36 17.77
CA SER A 12 21.95 -63.43 18.72
C SER A 12 21.86 -62.26 19.72
N SER A 13 22.36 -62.45 20.95
CA SER A 13 22.34 -61.42 22.00
C SER A 13 22.84 -60.05 21.51
N GLY A 14 23.88 -60.04 20.66
CA GLY A 14 24.42 -58.81 20.08
C GLY A 14 23.49 -58.14 19.04
N GLU A 15 22.80 -58.94 18.22
CA GLU A 15 21.85 -58.45 17.22
C GLU A 15 20.58 -57.89 17.87
N ALA A 16 20.14 -58.50 18.98
CA ALA A 16 19.01 -58.01 19.76
C ALA A 16 19.31 -56.63 20.40
N GLU A 17 20.52 -56.44 20.94
CA GLU A 17 20.96 -55.15 21.48
C GLU A 17 21.08 -54.06 20.41
N GLU A 18 21.64 -54.39 19.24
CA GLU A 18 21.71 -53.50 18.07
C GLU A 18 20.30 -53.04 17.65
N LEU A 19 19.35 -53.98 17.57
CA LEU A 19 17.98 -53.70 17.21
C LEU A 19 17.28 -52.79 18.24
N GLN A 20 17.57 -52.95 19.53
CA GLN A 20 17.06 -52.05 20.57
C GLN A 20 17.62 -50.63 20.42
N ARG A 21 18.92 -50.49 20.11
CA ARG A 21 19.51 -49.17 19.83
C ARG A 21 18.88 -48.49 18.62
N ILE A 22 18.68 -49.24 17.54
CA ILE A 22 18.02 -48.72 16.32
C ILE A 22 16.58 -48.29 16.63
N LYS A 23 15.83 -49.10 17.38
CA LYS A 23 14.45 -48.77 17.79
C LYS A 23 14.40 -47.52 18.67
N TRP A 24 15.33 -47.38 19.61
CA TRP A 24 15.45 -46.21 20.46
C TRP A 24 15.73 -44.95 19.65
N HIS A 25 16.72 -45.00 18.76
CA HIS A 25 17.09 -43.86 17.94
C HIS A 25 15.97 -43.48 16.96
N ARG A 26 15.30 -44.47 16.36
CA ARG A 26 14.10 -44.25 15.56
C ARG A 26 13.00 -43.52 16.35
N LYS A 27 12.78 -43.90 17.61
CA LYS A 27 11.78 -43.24 18.46
C LYS A 27 12.14 -41.76 18.69
N GLN A 28 13.40 -41.47 19.02
CA GLN A 28 13.88 -40.11 19.23
C GLN A 28 13.73 -39.26 17.96
N LEU A 29 14.12 -39.78 16.80
CA LEU A 29 13.95 -39.08 15.52
C LEU A 29 12.47 -38.79 15.20
N LEU A 30 11.56 -39.69 15.54
CA LEU A 30 10.12 -39.45 15.36
C LEU A 30 9.59 -38.37 16.30
N GLU A 31 10.08 -38.33 17.54
CA GLU A 31 9.74 -37.28 18.50
C GLU A 31 10.27 -35.92 18.03
N ASP A 32 11.51 -35.86 17.54
CA ASP A 32 12.11 -34.64 17.00
C ASP A 32 11.37 -34.14 15.75
N ILE A 33 11.02 -35.03 14.82
CA ILE A 33 10.22 -34.68 13.64
C ILE A 33 8.88 -34.10 14.06
N GLN A 34 8.22 -34.71 15.07
CA GLN A 34 6.93 -34.22 15.52
C GLN A 34 7.06 -32.85 16.19
N LYS A 35 8.09 -32.66 17.02
CA LYS A 35 8.40 -31.36 17.65
C LYS A 35 8.64 -30.27 16.60
N LEU A 36 9.42 -30.56 15.57
CA LEU A 36 9.68 -29.61 14.48
C LEU A 36 8.40 -29.28 13.71
N LYS A 37 7.51 -30.25 13.48
CA LYS A 37 6.22 -29.99 12.84
C LYS A 37 5.33 -29.08 13.68
N ASP A 38 5.31 -29.29 14.99
CA ASP A 38 4.54 -28.45 15.91
C ASP A 38 5.12 -27.03 15.98
N GLU A 39 6.45 -26.90 16.06
CA GLU A 39 7.13 -25.59 15.99
C GLU A 39 6.84 -24.85 14.68
N ILE A 40 6.84 -25.56 13.54
CA ILE A 40 6.46 -24.97 12.25
C ILE A 40 5.01 -24.49 12.26
N ALA A 41 4.09 -25.31 12.79
CA ALA A 41 2.68 -24.94 12.90
C ALA A 41 2.46 -23.70 13.77
N ASP A 42 3.19 -23.59 14.88
CA ASP A 42 3.14 -22.43 15.77
C ASP A 42 3.66 -21.16 15.08
N VAL A 43 4.76 -21.26 14.33
CA VAL A 43 5.30 -20.14 13.55
C VAL A 43 4.31 -19.69 12.48
N PHE A 44 3.67 -20.60 11.76
CA PHE A 44 2.63 -20.24 10.78
C PHE A 44 1.45 -19.53 11.44
N ALA A 45 0.94 -20.06 12.56
CA ALA A 45 -0.14 -19.41 13.30
C ALA A 45 0.25 -18.00 13.77
N GLN A 46 1.51 -17.81 14.18
CA GLN A 46 2.02 -16.50 14.58
C GLN A 46 2.10 -15.52 13.39
N ILE A 47 2.51 -15.99 12.21
CA ILE A 47 2.54 -15.18 10.99
C ILE A 47 1.12 -14.71 10.64
N ASP A 48 0.15 -15.62 10.57
CA ASP A 48 -1.24 -15.30 10.24
C ASP A 48 -1.84 -14.28 11.23
N CYS A 49 -1.56 -14.45 12.53
CA CYS A 49 -1.99 -13.49 13.56
C CYS A 49 -1.36 -12.11 13.37
N PHE A 50 -0.09 -12.05 12.96
CA PHE A 50 0.59 -10.78 12.70
C PHE A 50 0.03 -10.08 11.46
N GLU A 51 -0.17 -10.82 10.37
CA GLU A 51 -0.72 -10.29 9.11
C GLU A 51 -2.11 -9.71 9.32
N THR A 52 -3.02 -10.46 9.96
CA THR A 52 -4.37 -9.97 10.27
C THR A 52 -4.37 -8.73 11.18
N ALA A 53 -3.48 -8.68 12.17
CA ALA A 53 -3.32 -7.51 13.02
C ALA A 53 -2.74 -6.31 12.26
N GLU A 54 -1.84 -6.54 11.30
CA GLU A 54 -1.31 -5.50 10.42
C GLU A 54 -2.38 -4.96 9.46
N GLU A 55 -3.12 -5.84 8.78
CA GLU A 55 -4.22 -5.46 7.88
C GLU A 55 -5.25 -4.58 8.58
N SER A 56 -5.65 -4.95 9.81
CA SER A 56 -6.57 -4.16 10.62
C SER A 56 -6.02 -2.75 10.93
N ARG A 57 -4.73 -2.66 11.30
CA ARG A 57 -4.06 -1.37 11.53
C ARG A 57 -4.00 -0.52 10.26
N MET A 58 -3.69 -1.12 9.12
CA MET A 58 -3.66 -0.43 7.83
C MET A 58 -5.05 0.06 7.42
N ALA A 59 -6.08 -0.78 7.55
CA ALA A 59 -7.46 -0.42 7.25
C ALA A 59 -7.97 0.71 8.15
N GLN A 60 -7.61 0.71 9.44
CA GLN A 60 -7.91 1.81 10.34
C GLN A 60 -7.22 3.10 9.89
N LYS A 61 -5.92 3.05 9.56
CA LYS A 61 -5.17 4.22 9.09
C LYS A 61 -5.75 4.80 7.80
N GLU A 62 -6.13 3.95 6.84
CA GLU A 62 -6.76 4.39 5.58
C GLU A 62 -8.12 5.04 5.83
N LYS A 63 -8.91 4.50 6.76
CA LYS A 63 -10.17 5.12 7.16
C LYS A 63 -9.97 6.52 7.73
N GLU A 64 -8.98 6.71 8.61
CA GLU A 64 -8.67 8.03 9.16
C GLU A 64 -8.14 8.99 8.08
N LEU A 65 -7.31 8.51 7.14
CA LEU A 65 -6.89 9.31 5.98
C LEU A 65 -8.08 9.77 5.14
N CYS A 66 -9.04 8.88 4.87
CA CYS A 66 -10.27 9.22 4.16
C CYS A 66 -11.08 10.31 4.89
N ILE A 67 -11.19 10.22 6.22
CA ILE A 67 -11.84 11.25 7.04
C ILE A 67 -11.08 12.58 6.94
N GLY A 68 -9.75 12.55 7.05
CA GLY A 68 -8.90 13.74 6.95
C GLY A 68 -9.00 14.42 5.58
N ARG A 69 -8.99 13.65 4.49
CA ARG A 69 -9.22 14.15 3.12
C ARG A 69 -10.61 14.81 2.99
N LYS A 70 -11.66 14.18 3.53
CA LYS A 70 -13.01 14.77 3.56
C LYS A 70 -13.05 16.07 4.35
N LYS A 71 -12.38 16.13 5.51
CA LYS A 71 -12.27 17.35 6.32
C LYS A 71 -11.54 18.45 5.55
N PHE A 72 -10.41 18.14 4.93
CA PHE A 72 -9.66 19.08 4.09
C PHE A 72 -10.52 19.66 2.96
N ASN A 73 -11.31 18.81 2.30
CA ASN A 73 -12.20 19.23 1.21
C ASN A 73 -13.32 20.17 1.69
N MET A 74 -13.68 20.14 2.97
CA MET A 74 -14.66 21.07 3.58
C MET A 74 -13.99 22.33 4.13
N ASP A 75 -12.86 22.17 4.81
CA ASP A 75 -12.09 23.21 5.48
C ASP A 75 -10.62 22.79 5.46
N PRO A 76 -9.80 23.38 4.57
CA PRO A 76 -8.44 22.93 4.36
C PRO A 76 -7.55 23.02 5.61
N VAL A 77 -7.69 24.09 6.39
CA VAL A 77 -6.93 24.31 7.61
C VAL A 77 -7.28 23.26 8.66
N LYS A 78 -8.57 23.01 8.90
CA LYS A 78 -9.02 21.95 9.83
C LYS A 78 -8.65 20.55 9.34
N GLY A 79 -8.62 20.33 8.03
CA GLY A 79 -8.19 19.06 7.44
C GLY A 79 -6.72 18.75 7.73
N ILE A 80 -5.82 19.72 7.50
CA ILE A 80 -4.39 19.57 7.82
C ILE A 80 -4.17 19.42 9.33
N GLN A 81 -4.92 20.16 10.15
CA GLN A 81 -4.87 20.01 11.61
C GLN A 81 -5.25 18.58 12.02
N TYR A 82 -6.38 18.05 11.52
CA TYR A 82 -6.82 16.69 11.82
C TYR A 82 -5.78 15.64 11.40
N LEU A 83 -5.21 15.77 10.20
CA LEU A 83 -4.19 14.85 9.70
C LEU A 83 -2.91 14.88 10.55
N THR A 84 -2.53 16.06 11.03
CA THR A 84 -1.38 16.25 11.93
C THR A 84 -1.63 15.67 13.32
N GLU A 85 -2.79 15.97 13.92
CA GLU A 85 -3.18 15.50 15.26
C GLU A 85 -3.28 13.97 15.31
N HIS A 86 -3.80 13.34 14.25
CA HIS A 86 -3.87 11.89 14.11
C HIS A 86 -2.56 11.25 13.60
N LYS A 87 -1.47 12.03 13.45
CA LYS A 87 -0.15 11.55 12.98
C LYS A 87 -0.19 10.87 11.62
N LEU A 88 -1.13 11.27 10.78
CA LEU A 88 -1.30 10.81 9.39
C LEU A 88 -0.47 11.65 8.41
N LEU A 89 -0.13 12.88 8.82
CA LEU A 89 0.71 13.82 8.11
C LEU A 89 1.62 14.51 9.11
N SER A 90 2.90 14.70 8.78
CA SER A 90 3.78 15.50 9.63
C SER A 90 3.39 16.99 9.55
N PRO A 91 3.61 17.78 10.61
CA PRO A 91 3.44 19.23 10.56
C PRO A 91 4.51 19.94 9.71
N ASP A 92 5.47 19.20 9.13
CA ASP A 92 6.53 19.77 8.32
C ASP A 92 5.99 20.28 6.97
N VAL A 93 6.48 21.44 6.54
CA VAL A 93 6.00 22.11 5.32
C VAL A 93 6.28 21.25 4.07
N GLN A 94 7.37 20.49 4.03
CA GLN A 94 7.68 19.61 2.89
C GLN A 94 6.69 18.46 2.79
N ASP A 95 6.34 17.85 3.93
CA ASP A 95 5.38 16.76 3.98
C ASP A 95 3.98 17.24 3.61
N ILE A 96 3.56 18.42 4.08
CA ILE A 96 2.30 19.05 3.70
C ILE A 96 2.29 19.37 2.19
N ALA A 97 3.36 19.97 1.67
CA ALA A 97 3.48 20.26 0.24
C ALA A 97 3.43 18.98 -0.61
N GLN A 98 4.08 17.90 -0.18
CA GLN A 98 4.05 16.61 -0.86
C GLN A 98 2.64 16.00 -0.83
N PHE A 99 1.93 16.11 0.29
CA PHE A 99 0.53 15.66 0.42
C PHE A 99 -0.38 16.41 -0.56
N LEU A 100 -0.28 17.75 -0.61
CA LEU A 100 -1.07 18.58 -1.53
C LEU A 100 -0.71 18.32 -2.99
N TYR A 101 0.58 18.12 -3.29
CA TYR A 101 1.06 17.82 -4.64
C TYR A 101 0.58 16.46 -5.15
N LYS A 102 0.62 15.42 -4.30
CA LYS A 102 0.02 14.11 -4.62
C LYS A 102 -1.47 14.24 -4.93
N GLY A 103 -2.18 15.08 -4.18
CA GLY A 103 -3.56 15.47 -4.49
C GLY A 103 -4.59 14.33 -4.44
N GLU A 104 -4.23 13.18 -3.88
CA GLU A 104 -5.08 11.99 -3.89
C GLU A 104 -6.31 12.18 -2.99
N GLY A 105 -7.49 12.19 -3.60
CA GLY A 105 -8.75 12.41 -2.90
C GLY A 105 -8.98 13.85 -2.41
N LEU A 106 -8.18 14.81 -2.88
CA LEU A 106 -8.28 16.23 -2.53
C LEU A 106 -8.92 17.04 -3.65
N ASN A 107 -9.81 17.96 -3.28
CA ASN A 107 -10.43 18.89 -4.21
C ASN A 107 -9.40 19.97 -4.60
N LYS A 108 -9.14 20.12 -5.91
CA LYS A 108 -8.19 21.12 -6.44
C LYS A 108 -8.51 22.55 -5.98
N THR A 109 -9.79 22.88 -5.86
CA THR A 109 -10.23 24.18 -5.33
C THR A 109 -9.83 24.36 -3.87
N ALA A 110 -10.01 23.34 -3.03
CA ALA A 110 -9.62 23.38 -1.61
C ALA A 110 -8.10 23.53 -1.45
N ILE A 111 -7.31 22.85 -2.31
CA ILE A 111 -5.86 23.04 -2.37
C ILE A 111 -5.53 24.48 -2.73
N GLY A 112 -6.17 25.04 -3.76
CA GLY A 112 -5.96 26.43 -4.18
C GLY A 112 -6.29 27.44 -3.08
N THR A 113 -7.39 27.22 -2.34
CA THR A 113 -7.76 28.05 -1.18
C THR A 113 -6.70 27.98 -0.09
N TYR A 114 -6.26 26.78 0.29
CA TYR A 114 -5.24 26.60 1.33
C TYR A 114 -3.91 27.29 0.99
N LEU A 115 -3.45 27.13 -0.26
CA LEU A 115 -2.23 27.77 -0.73
C LEU A 115 -2.39 29.28 -0.85
N GLY A 116 -3.55 29.76 -1.32
CA GLY A 116 -3.86 31.18 -1.43
C GLY A 116 -3.88 31.88 -0.07
N GLU A 117 -4.50 31.27 0.94
CA GLU A 117 -4.51 31.81 2.31
C GLU A 117 -3.10 31.84 2.93
N SER A 118 -2.29 30.81 2.65
CA SER A 118 -0.90 30.74 3.11
C SER A 118 0.01 31.78 2.44
N ILE A 119 -0.31 32.20 1.21
CA ILE A 119 0.41 33.24 0.46
C ILE A 119 -0.01 34.65 0.90
N CYS A 120 -1.26 34.85 1.34
CA CYS A 120 -1.78 36.16 1.73
C CYS A 120 -1.26 36.66 3.10
N CYS A 121 -0.63 35.81 3.90
CA CYS A 121 -0.01 36.18 5.17
C CYS A 121 1.50 36.41 5.01
N VAL A 122 1.89 37.42 4.22
CA VAL A 122 3.25 37.94 4.28
C VAL A 122 3.28 38.96 5.43
N PRO A 123 3.97 38.70 6.56
CA PRO A 123 4.33 39.78 7.46
C PRO A 123 5.24 40.74 6.68
N ASP A 124 4.99 42.03 6.88
CA ASP A 124 5.69 43.17 6.31
C ASP A 124 7.18 43.19 6.76
N SER A 125 7.96 42.23 6.28
CA SER A 125 9.41 42.16 6.44
C SER A 125 10.05 42.13 5.06
N GLY A 126 9.90 43.24 4.34
CA GLY A 126 11.04 43.99 3.78
C GLY A 126 12.06 43.30 2.85
N LEU A 127 11.82 42.11 2.30
CA LEU A 127 12.67 41.55 1.25
C LEU A 127 11.83 40.99 0.10
N SER A 128 11.77 41.74 -0.99
CA SER A 128 11.11 41.37 -2.25
C SER A 128 11.80 40.16 -2.91
N PRO A 129 11.05 39.14 -3.37
CA PRO A 129 11.46 38.38 -4.54
C PRO A 129 10.80 39.04 -5.76
N GLY A 130 11.63 39.62 -6.62
CA GLY A 130 11.20 40.17 -7.89
C GLY A 130 10.61 39.06 -8.78
N PHE A 131 9.29 38.98 -8.83
CA PHE A 131 8.58 38.44 -9.97
C PHE A 131 8.39 39.57 -10.97
N THR A 132 9.34 39.71 -11.90
CA THR A 132 9.08 40.46 -13.14
C THR A 132 7.98 39.71 -13.91
N PRO A 133 6.89 40.36 -14.32
CA PRO A 133 5.92 39.72 -15.19
C PRO A 133 6.63 39.44 -16.52
N ALA A 134 6.67 38.16 -16.89
CA ALA A 134 7.18 37.75 -18.20
C ALA A 134 6.36 38.44 -19.29
N ASN A 135 7.09 39.00 -20.26
CA ASN A 135 6.58 39.72 -21.42
C ASN A 135 5.33 39.07 -22.04
N GLU A 136 4.34 39.94 -22.28
CA GLU A 136 3.19 39.72 -23.13
C GLU A 136 3.63 39.63 -24.60
N ALA A 137 4.19 38.49 -25.01
CA ALA A 137 4.64 38.27 -26.39
C ALA A 137 4.39 36.86 -26.96
N ASP A 138 3.76 35.94 -26.22
CA ASP A 138 3.49 34.58 -26.74
C ASP A 138 2.02 34.16 -26.65
N ARG A 139 1.12 35.09 -27.01
CA ARG A 139 -0.29 34.78 -27.22
C ARG A 139 -0.46 34.18 -28.62
N ALA A 140 -0.29 32.86 -28.73
CA ALA A 140 -0.70 32.12 -29.92
C ALA A 140 -2.16 32.45 -30.26
N PRO A 141 -2.50 32.79 -31.52
CA PRO A 141 -3.87 33.10 -31.90
C PRO A 141 -4.71 31.82 -31.89
N ALA A 142 -5.87 31.88 -31.27
CA ALA A 142 -6.88 30.82 -31.31
C ALA A 142 -7.27 30.49 -32.76
N PRO A 143 -7.48 29.21 -33.12
CA PRO A 143 -7.94 28.84 -34.46
C PRO A 143 -9.35 29.39 -34.70
N ARG A 144 -9.52 30.09 -35.82
CA ARG A 144 -10.81 30.62 -36.29
C ARG A 144 -11.74 29.46 -36.66
N GLU A 145 -12.92 29.41 -36.03
CA GLU A 145 -14.03 28.59 -36.51
C GLU A 145 -14.47 29.10 -37.90
N VAL A 146 -14.25 28.28 -38.93
CA VAL A 146 -14.88 28.47 -40.22
C VAL A 146 -16.30 27.92 -40.13
N ARG A 147 -17.27 28.83 -40.05
CA ARG A 147 -18.68 28.53 -40.29
C ARG A 147 -18.85 28.03 -41.73
N SER A 148 -19.03 26.73 -41.91
CA SER A 148 -19.50 26.17 -43.18
C SER A 148 -21.02 26.26 -43.23
N SER A 149 -21.52 27.34 -43.83
CA SER A 149 -22.90 27.47 -44.29
C SER A 149 -23.22 26.35 -45.30
N GLY A 150 -24.30 25.61 -45.04
CA GLY A 150 -24.73 24.51 -45.88
C GLY A 150 -25.05 24.87 -47.32
N LYS A 151 -24.98 23.85 -48.17
CA LYS A 151 -25.79 23.69 -49.38
C LYS A 151 -25.80 22.22 -49.78
N ASP A 152 -26.93 21.56 -49.55
CA ASP A 152 -27.31 20.35 -50.26
C ASP A 152 -27.28 20.60 -51.77
N PRO A 153 -26.87 19.59 -52.56
CA PRO A 153 -27.80 19.15 -53.59
C PRO A 153 -27.89 17.63 -53.73
N LYS A 154 -29.13 17.15 -53.57
CA LYS A 154 -29.81 16.08 -54.31
C LYS A 154 -28.99 15.21 -55.29
N ILE A 155 -29.11 13.89 -55.03
CA ILE A 155 -29.49 12.80 -55.96
C ILE A 155 -28.48 12.46 -57.07
N ARG A 156 -28.01 11.20 -57.05
CA ARG A 156 -28.27 10.19 -58.11
C ARG A 156 -27.89 8.78 -57.64
N LYS A 157 -28.91 7.90 -57.66
CA LYS A 157 -28.75 6.44 -57.82
C LYS A 157 -27.89 6.17 -59.04
N ILE A 158 -27.13 5.08 -59.05
CA ILE A 158 -26.99 4.12 -60.18
C ILE A 158 -26.05 2.96 -59.73
N CYS A 159 -26.54 1.74 -60.00
CA CYS A 159 -25.93 0.41 -59.94
C CYS A 159 -25.55 -0.15 -58.56
#